data_AF-A0A090MLI4-F1
#
_entry.id   AF-A0A090MLI4-F1
#
_cell.length_a   1.000
_cell.length_b   1.000
_cell.length_c   1.000
_cell.angle_alpha   90.00
_cell.angle_beta   90.00
_cell.angle_gamma   90.00
#
_symmetry.space_group_name_H-M   'P 1'
#
loop_
_entity.id
_entity.type
_entity.pdbx_description
1 polymer ?
#
loop_
_entity_poly.entity_id
_entity_poly.type
_entity_poly.pdbx_seq_one_letter_code
_entity_poly.pdbx_strand_id
1 'polypeptide(L)' 'MPPREMLRELMRDNKHLAAEMRKAHEVADKGGDVATTSILETFIDEAERRTWFLFEASRQEGGNEA' A
#
# COMPACT_ATOMS: atom_id res chain seq x y z
N MET A 1 -14.81 -16.15 -4.68
CA MET A 1 -14.06 -14.98 -5.18
C MET A 1 -13.27 -15.40 -6.41
N PRO A 2 -13.52 -14.82 -7.60
CA PRO A 2 -12.65 -14.97 -8.76
C PRO A 2 -11.24 -14.42 -8.49
N PRO A 3 -10.17 -14.97 -9.09
CA PRO A 3 -8.79 -14.55 -8.81
C PRO A 3 -8.55 -13.04 -8.93
N ARG A 4 -9.15 -12.40 -9.93
CA ARG A 4 -9.06 -10.95 -10.13
C ARG A 4 -9.69 -10.15 -9.00
N GLU A 5 -10.77 -10.64 -8.41
CA GLU A 5 -11.40 -9.98 -7.26
C GLU A 5 -10.52 -10.08 -6.02
N MET A 6 -9.85 -11.22 -5.82
CA MET A 6 -8.87 -11.40 -4.73
C MET A 6 -7.69 -10.43 -4.85
N LEU A 7 -7.18 -10.21 -6.08
CA LEU A 7 -6.11 -9.22 -6.30
C LEU A 7 -6.56 -7.79 -6.01
N ARG A 8 -7.81 -7.44 -6.33
CA ARG A 8 -8.36 -6.11 -6.02
C ARG A 8 -8.61 -5.92 -4.54
N GLU A 9 -9.10 -6.94 -3.85
CA GLU A 9 -9.23 -6.95 -2.39
C GLU A 9 -7.86 -6.73 -1.75
N LEU A 10 -6.86 -7.54 -2.13
CA LEU A 10 -5.50 -7.40 -1.61
C LEU A 10 -4.87 -6.02 -1.92
N MET A 11 -5.17 -5.44 -3.09
CA MET A 11 -4.76 -4.06 -3.42
C MET A 11 -5.40 -3.05 -2.47
N ARG A 12 -6.70 -3.18 -2.17
CA ARG A 12 -7.41 -2.30 -1.22
C ARG A 12 -6.85 -2.46 0.19
N ASP A 13 -6.51 -3.67 0.58
CA ASP A 13 -5.89 -3.95 1.88
C ASP A 13 -4.51 -3.30 2.00
N ASN A 14 -3.68 -3.35 0.94
CA ASN A 14 -2.39 -2.65 0.93
C ASN A 14 -2.56 -1.13 1.01
N LYS A 15 -3.57 -0.56 0.34
CA LYS A 15 -3.90 0.88 0.48
C LYS A 15 -4.31 1.23 1.91
N HIS A 16 -5.14 0.39 2.53
CA HIS A 16 -5.57 0.59 3.91
C HIS A 16 -4.38 0.46 4.88
N LEU A 17 -3.54 -0.56 4.70
CA LEU A 17 -2.32 -0.75 5.48
C LEU A 17 -1.38 0.47 5.39
N ALA A 18 -1.13 1.00 4.18
CA ALA A 18 -0.34 2.21 4.01
C ALA A 18 -0.97 3.44 4.70
N ALA A 19 -2.29 3.56 4.70
CA ALA A 19 -2.99 4.64 5.41
C ALA A 19 -2.82 4.53 6.93
N GLU A 20 -2.96 3.33 7.50
CA GLU A 20 -2.75 3.09 8.92
C GLU A 20 -1.28 3.29 9.33
N MET A 21 -0.32 2.88 8.50
CA MET A 21 1.10 3.12 8.76
C MET A 21 1.45 4.62 8.74
N ARG A 22 0.83 5.43 7.88
CA ARG A 22 0.99 6.90 7.94
C ARG A 22 0.44 7.50 9.24
N LYS A 23 -0.70 7.02 9.73
CA LYS A 23 -1.21 7.44 11.05
C LYS A 23 -0.26 7.05 12.18
N ALA A 24 0.30 5.84 12.13
CA ALA A 24 1.28 5.39 13.11
C ALA A 24 2.58 6.22 13.03
N HIS A 25 3.01 6.58 11.83
CA HIS A 25 4.17 7.44 11.58
C HIS A 25 3.98 8.81 12.24
N GLU A 26 2.82 9.45 12.07
CA GLU A 26 2.52 10.72 12.74
C GLU A 26 2.56 10.62 14.27
N VAL A 27 2.19 9.48 14.85
CA VAL A 27 2.27 9.25 16.31
C VAL A 27 3.73 9.12 16.75
N ALA A 28 4.53 8.34 16.03
CA ALA A 28 5.96 8.16 16.32
C ALA A 28 6.75 9.48 16.16
N ASP A 29 6.48 10.23 15.10
CA ASP A 29 7.09 11.53 14.82
C ASP A 29 6.79 12.55 15.93
N LYS A 30 5.52 12.66 16.37
CA LYS A 30 5.14 13.51 17.51
C LYS A 30 5.83 13.11 18.81
N GLY A 31 6.16 11.82 18.97
CA GLY A 31 6.93 11.30 20.11
C GLY A 31 8.44 11.48 19.99
N GLY A 32 8.96 11.96 18.85
CA GLY A 32 10.39 12.05 18.57
C GLY A 32 11.06 10.68 18.37
N ASP A 33 10.29 9.62 18.11
CA ASP A 33 10.82 8.27 17.88
C ASP A 33 11.25 8.10 16.42
N VAL A 34 12.45 8.61 16.13
CA VAL A 34 13.06 8.55 14.79
C VAL A 34 13.21 7.11 14.29
N ALA A 35 13.50 6.16 15.17
CA ALA A 35 13.70 4.76 14.78
C ALA A 35 12.41 4.14 14.23
N THR A 36 11.29 4.32 14.94
CA THR A 36 9.98 3.81 14.48
C THR A 36 9.52 4.54 13.22
N THR A 37 9.69 5.86 13.15
CA THR A 37 9.36 6.67 11.96
C THR A 37 10.05 6.15 10.70
N SER A 38 11.38 5.95 10.74
CA SER A 38 12.14 5.45 9.57
C SER A 38 11.77 4.02 9.16
N ILE A 39 11.44 3.15 10.11
CA ILE A 39 10.95 1.80 9.81
C ILE A 39 9.60 1.87 9.08
N LEU A 40 8.69 2.73 9.55
CA LEU A 40 7.37 2.89 8.93
C LEU A 40 7.45 3.44 7.51
N GLU A 41 8.37 4.39 7.24
CA GLU A 41 8.60 4.93 5.89
C GLU A 41 8.96 3.81 4.90
N THR A 42 9.86 2.90 5.28
CA THR A 42 10.23 1.75 4.44
C THR A 42 9.01 0.87 4.13
N PHE A 43 8.18 0.57 5.13
CA PHE A 43 7.01 -0.27 4.91
C PHE A 43 5.90 0.41 4.11
N ILE A 44 5.74 1.74 4.26
CA ILE A 44 4.81 2.54 3.45
C ILE A 44 5.21 2.45 1.98
N ASP A 45 6.47 2.71 1.64
CA ASP A 45 6.98 2.63 0.27
C ASP A 45 6.75 1.25 -0.35
N GLU A 46 6.99 0.19 0.42
CA GLU A 46 6.74 -1.17 -0.06
C GLU A 46 5.25 -1.48 -0.26
N ALA A 47 4.37 -1.03 0.64
CA ALA A 47 2.93 -1.23 0.51
C ALA A 47 2.34 -0.45 -0.68
N GLU A 48 2.85 0.74 -0.96
CA GLU A 48 2.53 1.52 -2.16
C GLU A 48 3.00 0.80 -3.44
N ARG A 49 4.22 0.26 -3.43
CA ARG A 49 4.73 -0.53 -4.56
C ARG A 49 3.89 -1.78 -4.81
N ARG A 50 3.50 -2.51 -3.75
CA ARG A 50 2.58 -3.67 -3.85
C ARG A 50 1.24 -3.24 -4.41
N THR A 51 0.71 -2.09 -3.98
CA THR A 51 -0.54 -1.53 -4.53
C THR A 51 -0.45 -1.32 -6.03
N TRP A 52 0.66 -0.76 -6.53
CA TRP A 52 0.88 -0.57 -7.96
C TRP A 52 0.95 -1.92 -8.72
N PHE A 53 1.74 -2.88 -8.23
CA PHE A 53 1.81 -4.21 -8.87
C PHE A 53 0.46 -4.94 -8.90
N LEU A 54 -0.31 -4.86 -7.81
CA LEU A 54 -1.63 -5.49 -7.73
C LEU A 54 -2.67 -4.76 -8.60
N PHE A 55 -2.55 -3.45 -8.74
CA PHE A 55 -3.32 -2.70 -9.73
C PHE A 55 -3.02 -3.25 -11.13
N GLU A 56 -1.75 -3.31 -11.54
CA GLU A 56 -1.36 -3.83 -12.85
C GLU A 56 -1.84 -5.26 -13.08
N ALA A 57 -1.63 -6.15 -12.10
CA ALA A 57 -2.03 -7.56 -12.18
C ALA A 57 -3.54 -7.80 -12.20
N SER A 58 -4.35 -6.83 -11.74
CA SER A 58 -5.82 -6.96 -11.70
C SER A 58 -6.56 -6.30 -12.86
N ARG A 59 -5.81 -5.68 -13.80
CA ARG A 59 -6.34 -5.08 -15.02
C ARG A 59 -6.71 -6.16 -16.05
N GLN A 60 -7.63 -5.82 -16.94
CA GLN A 60 -7.91 -6.61 -18.15
C GLN A 60 -6.92 -6.18 -19.25
N GLU A 61 -6.49 -7.12 -20.08
CA GLU A 61 -5.68 -6.82 -21.28
C GLU A 61 -6.35 -5.70 -22.11
N GLY A 62 -5.58 -4.71 -22.54
CA GLY A 62 -6.06 -3.58 -23.37
C GLY A 62 -6.52 -2.32 -22.62
N GLY A 63 -6.54 -2.31 -21.28
CA GLY A 63 -7.01 -1.13 -20.51
C GLY A 63 -6.12 0.13 -20.56
N ASN A 64 -5.08 0.15 -21.40
CA ASN A 64 -4.14 1.25 -21.62
C ASN A 64 -4.01 1.59 -23.12
N GLU A 65 -5.06 1.39 -23.90
CA GLU A 65 -5.23 2.23 -25.10
C GLU A 65 -5.46 3.66 -24.59
N ALA A 66 -4.41 4.48 -24.73
CA ALA A 66 -4.42 5.90 -24.44
C ALA A 66 -5.32 6.66 -25.42
#